data_AF-A0A1D6NYP9-F1
#
_entry.id   AF-A0A1D6NYP9-F1
#
_cell.length_a   1.000
_cell.length_b   1.000
_cell.length_c   1.000
_cell.angle_alpha   90.00
_cell.angle_beta   90.00
_cell.angle_gamma   90.00
#
_symmetry.space_group_name_H-M   'P 1'
#
loop_
_entity.id
_entity.type
_entity.pdbx_description
1 polymer ?
#
loop_
_entity_poly.entity_id
_entity_poly.type
_entity_poly.pdbx_seq_one_letter_code
_entity_poly.pdbx_strand_id
1 'polypeptide(L)'
;MKRCRRNGFAPRVGWSRQRRHASDTGSKLTSIPTPLAAAPTSPRITASSCLSMTSATDLSKIQVDVGTPEGEMIFHSAASKLDFKGYQSVYEIIGYHSTVPVCNSSPFYQVKDLVSPVNVHLGQHFTKPPSRYSEGALIKKLEELGIGRPSTYASIMKVLQDRKYVTAKSRVLHPEFRGRMVSAFLLHHFSEVADYSFTANMETELDNVSAGLTEWKGLLKGYWERFSKYCADASNLDGRKVERMLEEKFGPILFPNVDTDNRICPSCSEGTLRFKVSRYGEGYFIGCDRHPKCKYIARSLSQQEDETEPTEECQKTFTPRLLGVMPDSDEKVFSFYEI
;
A
#
# COMPACT_ATOMS: atom_id res chain seq x y z
N MET A 1 -15.17 8.55 -42.57
CA MET A 1 -13.70 8.37 -42.56
C MET A 1 -13.15 8.75 -41.18
N LYS A 2 -12.84 7.78 -40.33
CA LYS A 2 -12.15 8.02 -39.04
C LYS A 2 -10.97 7.06 -38.93
N ARG A 3 -9.76 7.64 -38.90
CA ARG A 3 -8.47 6.96 -38.82
C ARG A 3 -8.30 6.31 -37.44
N CYS A 4 -7.98 5.03 -37.44
CA CYS A 4 -7.55 4.26 -36.27
C CYS A 4 -6.13 4.72 -35.87
N ARG A 5 -5.97 5.23 -34.63
CA ARG A 5 -4.64 5.45 -34.04
C ARG A 5 -4.14 4.11 -33.46
N ARG A 6 -3.13 3.53 -34.10
CA ARG A 6 -2.33 2.44 -33.49
C ARG A 6 -1.49 3.04 -32.37
N ASN A 7 -1.75 2.64 -31.12
CA ASN A 7 -0.81 2.83 -30.04
C ASN A 7 0.35 1.86 -30.24
N GLY A 8 1.47 2.35 -30.74
CA GLY A 8 2.72 1.62 -30.80
C GLY A 8 3.27 1.43 -29.39
N PHE A 9 3.45 0.17 -28.99
CA PHE A 9 4.28 -0.18 -27.84
C PHE A 9 5.73 0.19 -28.17
N ALA A 10 6.29 1.15 -27.42
CA ALA A 10 7.73 1.40 -27.44
C ALA A 10 8.47 0.18 -26.82
N PRO A 11 9.63 -0.24 -27.36
CA PRO A 11 10.40 -1.33 -26.78
C PRO A 11 10.94 -0.93 -25.40
N ARG A 12 10.75 -1.81 -24.41
CA ARG A 12 11.34 -1.65 -23.07
C ARG A 12 12.86 -1.60 -23.21
N VAL A 13 13.47 -0.48 -22.81
CA VAL A 13 14.92 -0.35 -22.72
C VAL A 13 15.38 -1.20 -21.54
N GLY A 14 15.89 -2.40 -21.84
CA GLY A 14 16.45 -3.30 -20.84
C GLY A 14 17.73 -2.72 -20.26
N TRP A 15 17.98 -3.01 -18.98
CA TRP A 15 19.06 -2.45 -18.17
C TRP A 15 20.44 -2.76 -18.75
N SER A 16 21.47 -2.02 -18.34
CA SER A 16 22.85 -2.15 -18.84
C SER A 16 23.28 -3.62 -18.94
N ARG A 17 23.79 -4.01 -20.10
CA ARG A 17 24.05 -5.43 -20.47
C ARG A 17 25.21 -6.04 -19.68
N GLN A 18 26.06 -5.22 -19.04
CA GLN A 18 27.33 -5.64 -18.42
C GLN A 18 27.20 -6.40 -17.10
N ARG A 19 26.05 -6.35 -16.40
CA ARG A 19 25.85 -7.04 -15.11
C ARG A 19 24.60 -7.92 -15.04
N ARG A 20 24.08 -8.36 -16.19
CA ARG A 20 23.05 -9.41 -16.21
C ARG A 20 23.70 -10.78 -16.22
N HIS A 21 23.48 -11.55 -15.16
CA HIS A 21 23.57 -13.01 -15.23
C HIS A 21 22.30 -13.55 -15.92
N ALA A 22 22.34 -14.80 -16.42
CA ALA A 22 21.16 -15.48 -16.92
C ALA A 22 20.02 -15.40 -15.88
N SER A 23 18.77 -15.44 -16.35
CA SER A 23 17.62 -15.59 -15.45
C SER A 23 17.90 -16.69 -14.44
N ASP A 24 17.58 -16.45 -13.17
CA ASP A 24 17.76 -17.45 -12.12
C ASP A 24 16.92 -18.68 -12.49
N THR A 25 17.61 -19.68 -13.02
CA THR A 25 17.06 -20.89 -13.61
C THR A 25 17.77 -22.03 -12.88
N GLY A 26 17.01 -23.03 -12.44
CA GLY A 26 17.59 -24.16 -11.72
C GLY A 26 18.78 -24.73 -12.49
N SER A 27 19.88 -25.03 -11.80
CA SER A 27 21.22 -25.21 -12.39
C SER A 27 21.40 -26.43 -13.32
N LYS A 28 20.32 -27.15 -13.65
CA LYS A 28 20.21 -28.14 -14.75
C LYS A 28 18.73 -28.56 -14.88
N LEU A 29 18.10 -28.32 -16.04
CA LEU A 29 16.75 -28.81 -16.36
C LEU A 29 16.72 -30.32 -16.71
N THR A 30 17.85 -31.04 -16.56
CA THR A 30 17.99 -32.45 -16.97
C THR A 30 17.54 -33.47 -15.93
N SER A 31 17.04 -33.06 -14.76
CA SER A 31 16.64 -33.98 -13.69
C SER A 31 15.19 -33.81 -13.28
N ILE A 32 14.42 -34.89 -13.37
CA ILE A 32 13.14 -35.07 -12.67
C ILE A 32 13.43 -34.86 -11.16
N PRO A 33 12.69 -34.01 -10.44
CA PRO A 33 12.96 -33.79 -9.02
C PRO A 33 12.66 -35.08 -8.24
N THR A 34 13.72 -35.83 -7.93
CA THR A 34 13.69 -36.94 -6.97
C THR A 34 13.94 -36.35 -5.57
N PRO A 35 13.19 -36.77 -4.53
CA PRO A 35 13.12 -36.03 -3.27
C PRO A 35 14.40 -36.08 -2.40
N LEU A 36 15.50 -36.68 -2.88
CA LEU A 36 16.67 -36.97 -2.02
C LEU A 36 17.96 -36.21 -2.36
N ALA A 37 18.00 -35.40 -3.43
CA ALA A 37 19.24 -34.70 -3.81
C ALA A 37 18.95 -33.36 -4.52
N ALA A 38 18.37 -32.39 -3.80
CA ALA A 38 18.19 -31.05 -4.33
C ALA A 38 19.35 -30.13 -3.90
N ALA A 39 20.07 -29.59 -4.89
CA ALA A 39 20.79 -28.32 -4.78
C ALA A 39 19.82 -27.21 -4.29
N PRO A 40 20.29 -26.05 -3.79
CA PRO A 40 19.47 -25.08 -3.07
C PRO A 40 18.53 -24.24 -3.96
N THR A 41 17.97 -24.82 -5.02
CA THR A 41 17.02 -24.17 -5.91
C THR A 41 15.60 -24.52 -5.49
N SER A 42 14.82 -23.52 -5.07
CA SER A 42 13.43 -23.74 -4.65
C SER A 42 12.59 -24.33 -5.79
N PRO A 43 11.60 -25.20 -5.49
CA PRO A 43 10.71 -25.80 -6.50
C PRO A 43 9.94 -24.77 -7.34
N ARG A 44 9.82 -23.53 -6.88
CA ARG A 44 9.20 -22.42 -7.63
C ARG A 44 10.08 -21.91 -8.77
N ILE A 45 11.40 -21.86 -8.59
CA ILE A 45 12.34 -21.38 -9.62
C ILE A 45 12.39 -22.39 -10.78
N THR A 46 12.44 -23.68 -10.46
CA THR A 46 12.38 -24.75 -11.46
C THR A 46 11.05 -24.75 -12.22
N ALA A 47 9.92 -24.58 -11.53
CA ALA A 47 8.61 -24.52 -12.18
C ALA A 47 8.46 -23.28 -13.09
N SER A 48 8.97 -22.12 -12.67
CA SER A 48 8.98 -20.90 -13.48
C SER A 48 9.86 -21.04 -14.74
N SER A 49 10.97 -21.78 -14.65
CA SER A 49 11.82 -22.06 -15.82
C SER A 49 11.16 -23.04 -16.80
N CYS A 50 10.41 -24.04 -16.31
CA CYS A 50 9.63 -24.91 -17.17
C CYS A 50 8.48 -24.16 -17.85
N LEU A 51 7.88 -23.18 -17.14
CA LEU A 51 6.79 -22.33 -17.66
C LEU A 51 7.15 -21.64 -18.97
N SER A 52 8.35 -21.06 -19.05
CA SER A 52 8.81 -20.32 -20.24
C SER A 52 9.04 -21.22 -21.46
N MET A 53 9.08 -22.54 -21.25
CA MET A 53 9.23 -23.55 -22.30
C MET A 53 7.91 -24.24 -22.67
N THR A 54 6.81 -23.92 -21.98
CA THR A 54 5.48 -24.48 -22.26
C THR A 54 4.65 -23.57 -23.16
N SER A 55 3.71 -24.15 -23.89
CA SER A 55 2.77 -23.41 -24.73
C SER A 55 1.79 -22.57 -23.88
N ALA A 56 1.31 -21.48 -24.49
CA ALA A 56 0.30 -20.62 -23.87
C ALA A 56 -1.00 -21.39 -23.61
N THR A 57 -1.72 -21.00 -22.56
CA THR A 57 -3.08 -21.48 -22.27
C THR A 57 -4.07 -20.82 -23.21
N ASP A 58 -4.93 -21.60 -23.88
CA ASP A 58 -6.01 -21.08 -24.70
C ASP A 58 -7.31 -21.00 -23.89
N LEU A 59 -7.90 -19.81 -23.89
CA LEU A 59 -9.13 -19.47 -23.18
C LEU A 59 -10.13 -18.85 -24.16
N SER A 60 -11.32 -19.42 -24.26
CA SER A 60 -12.45 -18.79 -24.91
C SER A 60 -13.23 -17.93 -23.91
N LYS A 61 -13.57 -16.70 -24.29
CA LYS A 61 -14.42 -15.82 -23.49
C LYS A 61 -15.83 -15.87 -24.02
N ILE A 62 -16.79 -16.08 -23.13
CA ILE A 62 -18.21 -16.11 -23.43
C ILE A 62 -18.84 -14.92 -22.70
N GLN A 63 -19.50 -14.04 -23.44
CA GLN A 63 -20.26 -12.93 -22.90
C GLN A 63 -21.71 -13.10 -23.31
N VAL A 64 -22.62 -13.01 -22.33
CA VAL A 64 -24.06 -13.17 -22.55
C VAL A 64 -24.76 -11.99 -21.89
N ASP A 65 -25.55 -11.29 -22.70
CA ASP A 65 -26.41 -10.20 -22.25
C ASP A 65 -27.86 -10.67 -22.36
N VAL A 66 -28.59 -10.64 -21.24
CA VAL A 66 -29.99 -11.05 -21.16
C VAL A 66 -30.84 -9.83 -20.84
N GLY A 67 -31.70 -9.44 -21.79
CA GLY A 67 -32.65 -8.34 -21.62
C GLY A 67 -34.05 -8.82 -21.29
N THR A 68 -34.82 -8.01 -20.57
CA THR A 68 -36.27 -8.20 -20.46
C THR A 68 -36.97 -7.88 -21.79
N PRO A 69 -38.13 -8.48 -22.10
CA PRO A 69 -38.85 -8.24 -23.36
C PRO A 69 -39.26 -6.77 -23.55
N GLU A 70 -39.39 -6.02 -22.47
CA GLU A 70 -39.73 -4.59 -22.46
C GLU A 70 -38.49 -3.67 -22.49
N GLY A 71 -37.27 -4.22 -22.35
CA GLY A 71 -36.01 -3.48 -22.47
C GLY A 71 -35.59 -2.67 -21.25
N GLU A 72 -36.26 -2.82 -20.11
CA GLU A 72 -36.00 -2.02 -18.90
C GLU A 72 -34.70 -2.41 -18.15
N MET A 73 -34.31 -3.69 -18.20
CA MET A 73 -33.15 -4.20 -17.48
C MET A 73 -32.32 -5.12 -18.37
N ILE A 74 -30.99 -5.03 -18.24
CA ILE A 74 -30.02 -5.88 -18.92
C ILE A 74 -29.12 -6.53 -17.88
N PHE A 75 -29.06 -7.86 -17.91
CA PHE A 75 -28.17 -8.66 -17.09
C PHE A 75 -26.94 -9.05 -17.91
N HIS A 76 -25.76 -8.74 -17.38
CA HIS A 76 -24.50 -9.09 -18.01
C HIS A 76 -23.87 -10.29 -17.30
N SER A 77 -23.51 -11.32 -18.06
CA SER A 77 -22.74 -12.46 -17.58
C SER A 77 -21.50 -12.66 -18.44
N ALA A 78 -20.34 -12.79 -17.79
CA ALA A 78 -19.08 -13.08 -18.45
C ALA A 78 -18.49 -14.36 -17.85
N ALA A 79 -18.21 -15.33 -18.70
CA ALA A 79 -17.56 -16.58 -18.34
C ALA A 79 -16.34 -16.80 -19.24
N SER A 80 -15.38 -17.56 -18.73
CA SER A 80 -14.25 -18.04 -19.53
C SER A 80 -14.26 -19.56 -19.55
N LYS A 81 -13.98 -20.16 -20.70
CA LYS A 81 -13.81 -21.60 -20.86
C LYS A 81 -12.35 -21.89 -21.21
N LEU A 82 -11.81 -22.90 -20.54
CA LEU A 82 -10.45 -23.38 -20.75
C LEU A 82 -10.45 -24.41 -21.87
N ASP A 83 -9.94 -24.04 -23.04
CA ASP A 83 -9.85 -24.96 -24.18
C ASP A 83 -8.52 -25.73 -24.14
N PHE A 84 -7.43 -25.08 -23.69
CA PHE A 84 -6.12 -25.73 -23.56
C PHE A 84 -5.36 -25.23 -22.34
N LYS A 85 -4.92 -26.16 -21.47
CA LYS A 85 -4.24 -25.85 -20.19
C LYS A 85 -2.87 -25.19 -20.36
N GLY A 86 -2.06 -25.61 -21.35
CA GLY A 86 -0.71 -25.08 -21.55
C GLY A 86 0.13 -25.06 -20.26
N TYR A 87 0.77 -23.93 -19.99
CA TYR A 87 1.62 -23.71 -18.82
C TYR A 87 0.93 -23.93 -17.45
N GLN A 88 -0.40 -23.80 -17.37
CA GLN A 88 -1.14 -24.03 -16.11
C GLN A 88 -1.05 -25.48 -15.63
N SER A 89 -0.65 -26.42 -16.50
CA SER A 89 -0.39 -27.82 -16.12
C SER A 89 0.84 -28.00 -15.23
N VAL A 90 1.82 -27.10 -15.34
CA VAL A 90 3.11 -27.18 -14.62
C VAL A 90 3.12 -26.21 -13.44
N TYR A 91 2.41 -25.09 -13.56
CA TYR A 91 2.37 -24.07 -12.51
C TYR A 91 1.00 -23.42 -12.45
N GLU A 92 0.29 -23.66 -11.35
CA GLU A 92 -0.89 -22.88 -10.99
C GLU A 92 -0.42 -21.58 -10.33
N ILE A 93 -0.85 -20.44 -10.87
CA ILE A 93 -0.57 -19.13 -10.28
C ILE A 93 -1.45 -18.97 -9.05
N ILE A 94 -0.93 -19.40 -7.89
CA ILE A 94 -1.59 -19.23 -6.60
C ILE A 94 -1.75 -17.73 -6.33
N GLY A 95 -3.00 -17.26 -6.32
CA GLY A 95 -3.34 -15.87 -5.97
C GLY A 95 -3.85 -15.00 -7.13
N TYR A 96 -3.83 -15.47 -8.37
CA TYR A 96 -4.65 -14.85 -9.42
C TYR A 96 -6.05 -15.45 -9.34
N HIS A 97 -6.90 -14.89 -8.48
CA HIS A 97 -8.33 -15.11 -8.61
C HIS A 97 -8.74 -14.48 -9.95
N SER A 98 -8.78 -15.27 -11.01
CA SER A 98 -9.49 -14.88 -12.23
C SER A 98 -10.89 -14.49 -11.78
N THR A 99 -11.23 -13.21 -11.95
CA THR A 99 -12.55 -12.66 -11.57
C THR A 99 -13.66 -13.25 -12.43
N VAL A 100 -13.31 -13.91 -13.52
CA VAL A 100 -14.20 -14.65 -14.40
C VAL A 100 -14.27 -16.12 -13.95
N PRO A 101 -15.47 -16.64 -13.67
CA PRO A 101 -15.66 -18.06 -13.41
C PRO A 101 -15.21 -18.87 -14.64
N VAL A 102 -14.45 -19.92 -14.39
CA VAL A 102 -14.06 -20.89 -15.43
C VAL A 102 -15.16 -21.92 -15.53
N CYS A 103 -15.87 -21.93 -16.66
CA CYS A 103 -16.94 -22.89 -16.91
C CYS A 103 -16.38 -24.07 -17.69
N ASN A 104 -16.44 -25.27 -17.10
CA ASN A 104 -16.02 -26.52 -17.75
C ASN A 104 -17.07 -27.03 -18.75
N SER A 105 -18.33 -26.63 -18.58
CA SER A 105 -19.41 -26.90 -19.53
C SER A 105 -19.56 -25.72 -20.48
N SER A 106 -19.72 -26.00 -21.78
CA SER A 106 -20.18 -24.98 -22.72
C SER A 106 -21.69 -24.89 -22.59
N PRO A 107 -22.27 -23.80 -22.08
CA PRO A 107 -23.69 -23.65 -22.22
C PRO A 107 -23.99 -23.39 -23.70
N PHE A 108 -24.81 -24.24 -24.30
CA PHE A 108 -25.30 -24.05 -25.66
C PHE A 108 -26.46 -23.05 -25.61
N TYR A 109 -26.14 -21.76 -25.69
CA TYR A 109 -27.14 -20.71 -25.89
C TYR A 109 -27.14 -20.26 -27.34
N GLN A 110 -28.32 -20.13 -27.93
CA GLN A 110 -28.52 -19.44 -29.21
C GLN A 110 -29.04 -18.03 -28.97
N VAL A 111 -28.78 -17.15 -29.93
CA VAL A 111 -29.30 -15.79 -29.90
C VAL A 111 -30.83 -15.86 -29.94
N LYS A 112 -31.49 -15.24 -28.94
CA LYS A 112 -32.95 -15.25 -28.68
C LYS A 112 -33.50 -16.45 -27.90
N ASP A 113 -32.66 -17.26 -27.28
CA ASP A 113 -33.15 -18.25 -26.33
C ASP A 113 -33.91 -17.58 -25.17
N LEU A 114 -35.05 -18.17 -24.79
CA LEU A 114 -35.83 -17.74 -23.64
C LEU A 114 -35.23 -18.33 -22.37
N VAL A 115 -34.85 -17.46 -21.43
CA VAL A 115 -34.26 -17.84 -20.14
C VAL A 115 -35.14 -17.32 -19.01
N SER A 116 -35.42 -18.17 -18.02
CA SER A 116 -36.14 -17.80 -16.81
C SER A 116 -35.16 -17.63 -15.63
N PRO A 117 -35.34 -16.63 -14.77
CA PRO A 117 -34.54 -16.49 -13.57
C PRO A 117 -34.83 -17.65 -12.61
N VAL A 118 -33.79 -18.35 -12.16
CA VAL A 118 -33.91 -19.47 -11.20
C VAL A 118 -33.84 -18.95 -9.76
N ASN A 119 -32.82 -18.14 -9.46
CA ASN A 119 -32.62 -17.52 -8.15
C ASN A 119 -32.13 -16.08 -8.35
N VAL A 120 -32.74 -15.14 -7.62
CA VAL A 120 -32.35 -13.72 -7.63
C VAL A 120 -31.82 -13.37 -6.25
N HIS A 121 -30.53 -13.09 -6.16
CA HIS A 121 -29.88 -12.63 -4.94
C HIS A 121 -29.61 -11.13 -5.02
N LEU A 122 -30.22 -10.36 -4.12
CA LEU A 122 -29.97 -8.93 -4.00
C LEU A 122 -28.73 -8.73 -3.10
N GLY A 123 -27.58 -8.48 -3.73
CA GLY A 123 -26.34 -8.19 -3.04
C GLY A 123 -26.06 -6.68 -3.00
N GLN A 124 -25.91 -6.11 -1.81
CA GLN A 124 -25.39 -4.76 -1.65
C GLN A 124 -23.87 -4.83 -1.46
N HIS A 125 -23.13 -4.05 -2.24
CA HIS A 125 -21.68 -3.95 -2.14
C HIS A 125 -21.26 -2.53 -1.76
N PHE A 126 -20.34 -2.44 -0.81
CA PHE A 126 -19.67 -1.18 -0.46
C PHE A 126 -18.31 -1.11 -1.14
N THR A 127 -17.92 0.10 -1.52
CA THR A 127 -16.58 0.35 -2.04
C THR A 127 -15.56 0.11 -0.92
N LYS A 128 -14.53 -0.68 -1.23
CA LYS A 128 -13.40 -0.89 -0.32
C LYS A 128 -12.31 0.12 -0.63
N PRO A 129 -11.58 0.60 0.38
CA PRO A 129 -10.41 1.45 0.14
C PRO A 129 -9.33 0.66 -0.62
N PRO A 130 -8.39 1.36 -1.28
CA PRO A 130 -7.26 0.72 -1.93
C PRO A 130 -6.49 -0.17 -0.95
N SER A 131 -6.20 -1.40 -1.37
CA SER A 131 -5.43 -2.33 -0.56
C SER A 131 -4.02 -1.80 -0.30
N ARG A 132 -3.53 -1.98 0.93
CA ARG A 132 -2.14 -1.66 1.29
C ARG A 132 -1.15 -2.59 0.58
N TYR A 133 0.10 -2.16 0.51
CA TYR A 133 1.16 -2.93 -0.13
C TYR A 133 1.57 -4.12 0.75
N SER A 134 1.72 -5.29 0.13
CA SER A 134 2.61 -6.34 0.63
C SER A 134 4.05 -6.04 0.19
N GLU A 135 5.03 -6.76 0.75
CA GLU A 135 6.43 -6.63 0.33
C GLU A 135 6.60 -6.83 -1.18
N GLY A 136 6.01 -7.89 -1.74
CA GLY A 136 6.08 -8.16 -3.18
C GLY A 136 5.36 -7.10 -4.03
N ALA A 137 4.22 -6.58 -3.56
CA ALA A 137 3.50 -5.51 -4.26
C ALA A 137 4.28 -4.19 -4.24
N LEU A 138 4.97 -3.88 -3.14
CA LEU A 138 5.83 -2.70 -3.04
C LEU A 138 7.05 -2.84 -3.96
N ILE A 139 7.72 -3.99 -3.97
CA ILE A 139 8.87 -4.25 -4.86
C ILE A 139 8.44 -4.10 -6.31
N LYS A 140 7.32 -4.71 -6.69
CA LYS A 140 6.74 -4.55 -8.04
C LYS A 140 6.49 -3.08 -8.36
N LYS A 141 6.00 -2.30 -7.39
CA LYS A 141 5.74 -0.87 -7.61
C LYS A 141 7.02 -0.06 -7.77
N LEU A 142 8.06 -0.36 -7.00
CA LEU A 142 9.38 0.26 -7.13
C LEU A 142 10.01 -0.05 -8.49
N GLU A 143 9.91 -1.30 -8.96
CA GLU A 143 10.36 -1.71 -10.30
C GLU A 143 9.62 -0.97 -11.41
N GLU A 144 8.29 -0.84 -11.32
CA GLU A 144 7.48 -0.05 -12.27
C GLU A 144 7.91 1.42 -12.34
N LEU A 145 8.31 1.99 -11.20
CA LEU A 145 8.78 3.38 -11.11
C LEU A 145 10.26 3.52 -11.48
N GLY A 146 10.99 2.43 -11.74
CA GLY A 146 12.42 2.45 -12.03
C GLY A 146 13.31 2.73 -10.81
N ILE A 147 12.76 2.63 -9.60
CA ILE A 147 13.45 2.89 -8.33
C ILE A 147 13.99 1.58 -7.77
N GLY A 148 15.28 1.56 -7.43
CA GLY A 148 15.97 0.37 -6.94
C GLY A 148 16.30 -0.66 -8.04
N ARG A 149 17.14 -1.63 -7.67
CA ARG A 149 17.73 -2.73 -8.47
C ARG A 149 17.47 -4.07 -7.77
N PRO A 150 17.55 -5.22 -8.46
CA PRO A 150 17.42 -6.54 -7.83
C PRO A 150 18.34 -6.72 -6.59
N SER A 151 19.50 -6.07 -6.59
CA SER A 151 20.45 -6.05 -5.48
C SER A 151 20.03 -5.16 -4.30
N THR A 152 19.09 -4.24 -4.48
CA THR A 152 18.72 -3.24 -3.47
C THR A 152 17.33 -3.43 -2.87
N TYR A 153 16.42 -4.18 -3.50
CA TYR A 153 15.06 -4.35 -2.95
C TYR A 153 15.05 -4.92 -1.53
N ALA A 154 15.82 -5.97 -1.27
CA ALA A 154 15.92 -6.58 0.05
C ALA A 154 16.53 -5.63 1.09
N SER A 155 17.55 -4.85 0.70
CA SER A 155 18.20 -3.89 1.61
C SER A 155 17.32 -2.69 1.91
N ILE A 156 16.57 -2.18 0.92
CA ILE A 156 15.57 -1.12 1.10
C ILE A 156 14.52 -1.59 2.11
N MET A 157 13.93 -2.76 1.90
CA MET A 157 12.92 -3.31 2.81
C MET A 157 13.46 -3.46 4.24
N LYS A 158 14.67 -4.02 4.37
CA LYS A 158 15.33 -4.17 5.65
C LYS A 158 15.54 -2.83 6.36
N VAL A 159 16.03 -1.80 5.66
CA VAL A 159 16.25 -0.47 6.26
C VAL A 159 14.93 0.18 6.70
N LEU A 160 13.85 0.00 5.94
CA LEU A 160 12.52 0.52 6.31
C LEU A 160 11.99 -0.11 7.60
N GLN A 161 12.21 -1.43 7.78
CA GLN A 161 11.79 -2.16 8.97
C GLN A 161 12.72 -1.89 10.17
N ASP A 162 14.04 -2.00 9.98
CA ASP A 162 15.05 -1.80 11.03
C ASP A 162 14.95 -0.40 11.67
N ARG A 163 14.66 0.62 10.86
CA ARG A 163 14.49 2.01 11.33
C ARG A 163 13.08 2.35 11.80
N LYS A 164 12.17 1.37 11.82
CA LYS A 164 10.77 1.54 12.25
C LYS A 164 10.05 2.65 11.47
N TYR A 165 10.23 2.66 10.15
CA TYR A 165 9.42 3.49 9.25
C TYR A 165 8.16 2.76 8.81
N VAL A 166 8.24 1.44 8.73
CA VAL A 166 7.16 0.56 8.32
C VAL A 166 7.17 -0.68 9.21
N THR A 167 6.00 -1.12 9.66
CA THR A 167 5.80 -2.40 10.33
C THR A 167 5.09 -3.36 9.39
N ALA A 168 5.53 -4.62 9.34
CA ALA A 168 4.80 -5.68 8.65
C ALA A 168 3.81 -6.36 9.62
N LYS A 169 2.50 -6.18 9.41
CA LYS A 169 1.44 -6.89 10.14
C LYS A 169 0.68 -7.77 9.13
N SER A 170 0.52 -9.06 9.41
CA SER A 170 -0.24 -9.99 8.54
C SER A 170 0.16 -9.96 7.05
N ARG A 171 1.46 -9.86 6.74
CA ARG A 171 2.04 -9.72 5.38
C ARG A 171 1.68 -8.42 4.64
N VAL A 172 1.13 -7.45 5.34
CA VAL A 172 0.81 -6.11 4.85
C VAL A 172 1.73 -5.10 5.53
N LEU A 173 2.16 -4.09 4.77
CA LEU A 173 3.03 -3.02 5.26
C LEU A 173 2.19 -1.85 5.78
N HIS A 174 2.44 -1.47 7.02
CA HIS A 174 1.81 -0.34 7.69
C HIS A 174 2.85 0.76 7.94
N PRO A 175 2.66 1.99 7.45
CA PRO A 175 3.59 3.07 7.72
C PRO A 175 3.45 3.55 9.16
N GLU A 176 4.53 3.45 9.94
CA GLU A 176 4.59 4.01 11.28
C GLU A 176 4.57 5.53 11.26
N PHE A 177 4.13 6.14 12.36
CA PHE A 177 4.08 7.59 12.50
C PHE A 177 5.44 8.26 12.22
N ARG A 178 6.55 7.64 12.65
CA ARG A 178 7.92 8.07 12.34
C ARG A 178 8.17 8.16 10.84
N GLY A 179 7.81 7.13 10.09
CA GLY A 179 7.97 7.08 8.63
C GLY A 179 7.17 8.19 7.93
N ARG A 180 5.93 8.42 8.39
CA ARG A 180 5.06 9.49 7.86
C ARG A 180 5.67 10.88 8.08
N MET A 181 6.23 11.14 9.26
CA MET A 181 6.86 12.42 9.55
C MET A 181 8.12 12.67 8.75
N VAL A 182 9.01 11.67 8.65
CA VAL A 182 10.24 11.80 7.85
C VAL A 182 9.86 12.01 6.38
N SER A 183 8.90 11.26 5.85
CA SER A 183 8.40 11.47 4.48
C SER A 183 7.81 12.87 4.29
N ALA A 184 7.02 13.37 5.24
CA ALA A 184 6.47 14.71 5.19
C ALA A 184 7.55 15.81 5.21
N PHE A 185 8.56 15.65 6.05
CA PHE A 185 9.70 16.57 6.14
C PHE A 185 10.51 16.59 4.83
N LEU A 186 10.83 15.42 4.29
CA LEU A 186 11.57 15.30 3.03
C LEU A 186 10.77 15.87 1.85
N LEU A 187 9.47 15.65 1.78
CA LEU A 187 8.65 16.20 0.70
C LEU A 187 8.59 17.73 0.72
N HIS A 188 8.64 18.34 1.92
CA HIS A 188 8.57 19.79 2.07
C HIS A 188 9.93 20.48 1.82
N HIS A 189 11.02 19.92 2.35
CA HIS A 189 12.34 20.56 2.31
C HIS A 189 13.29 19.99 1.23
N PHE A 190 13.05 18.78 0.76
CA PHE A 190 13.89 18.05 -0.20
C PHE A 190 13.03 17.56 -1.38
N SER A 191 12.15 18.42 -1.90
CA SER A 191 11.13 18.05 -2.90
C SER A 191 11.72 17.43 -4.17
N GLU A 192 12.86 17.93 -4.67
CA GLU A 192 13.56 17.35 -5.82
C GLU A 192 14.05 15.92 -5.51
N VAL A 193 14.71 15.74 -4.36
CA VAL A 193 15.33 14.45 -3.99
C VAL A 193 14.29 13.40 -3.61
N ALA A 194 13.17 13.83 -3.03
CA ALA A 194 12.07 12.95 -2.63
C ALA A 194 11.15 12.58 -3.81
N ASP A 195 11.33 13.18 -4.98
CA ASP A 195 10.56 12.86 -6.17
C ASP A 195 10.94 11.49 -6.75
N TYR A 196 9.93 10.76 -7.23
CA TYR A 196 10.12 9.43 -7.82
C TYR A 196 10.96 9.49 -9.09
N SER A 197 10.73 10.49 -9.94
CA SER A 197 11.43 10.65 -11.22
C SER A 197 12.90 10.98 -11.00
N PHE A 198 13.20 11.83 -10.02
CA PHE A 198 14.59 12.13 -9.65
C PHE A 198 15.35 10.88 -9.23
N THR A 199 14.75 10.07 -8.36
CA THR A 199 15.36 8.83 -7.87
C THR A 199 15.58 7.83 -9.02
N ALA A 200 14.58 7.64 -9.88
CA ALA A 200 14.68 6.75 -11.04
C ALA A 200 15.74 7.22 -12.06
N ASN A 201 15.83 8.53 -12.28
CA ASN A 201 16.84 9.13 -13.16
C ASN A 201 18.24 8.95 -12.59
N MET A 202 18.44 9.15 -11.28
CA MET A 202 19.72 8.92 -10.63
C MET A 202 20.18 7.46 -10.77
N GLU A 203 19.27 6.50 -10.56
CA GLU A 203 19.57 5.07 -10.78
C GLU A 203 19.99 4.79 -12.23
N THR A 204 19.34 5.43 -13.20
CA THR A 204 19.69 5.33 -14.63
C THR A 204 21.07 5.94 -14.92
N GLU A 205 21.39 7.08 -14.32
CA GLU A 205 22.71 7.71 -14.45
C GLU A 205 23.83 6.84 -13.84
N LEU A 206 23.56 6.19 -12.71
CA LEU A 206 24.51 5.22 -12.10
C LEU A 206 24.71 3.99 -13.00
N ASP A 207 23.66 3.54 -13.69
CA ASP A 207 23.79 2.48 -14.70
C ASP A 207 24.63 2.94 -15.90
N ASN A 208 24.46 4.18 -16.37
CA ASN A 208 25.28 4.79 -17.43
C ASN A 208 26.75 4.86 -17.04
N VAL A 209 27.05 5.25 -15.80
CA VAL A 209 28.41 5.23 -15.24
C VAL A 209 28.98 3.82 -15.29
N SER A 210 28.20 2.83 -14.88
CA SER A 210 28.66 1.43 -14.91
C SER A 210 28.90 0.89 -16.32
N ALA A 211 28.20 1.44 -17.31
CA ALA A 211 28.38 1.13 -18.72
C ALA A 211 29.54 1.90 -19.37
N GLY A 212 30.13 2.87 -18.66
CA GLY A 212 31.17 3.75 -19.18
C GLY A 212 30.65 4.86 -20.11
N LEU A 213 29.34 5.14 -20.10
CA LEU A 213 28.71 6.17 -20.93
C LEU A 213 28.84 7.57 -20.30
N THR A 214 28.96 7.65 -18.98
CA THR A 214 29.05 8.91 -18.23
C THR A 214 30.20 8.88 -17.22
N GLU A 215 30.85 10.03 -17.00
CA GLU A 215 31.92 10.16 -16.01
C GLU A 215 31.34 10.27 -14.59
N TRP A 216 31.73 9.35 -13.71
CA TRP A 216 31.21 9.31 -12.33
C TRP A 216 31.50 10.57 -11.52
N LYS A 217 32.67 11.21 -11.72
CA LYS A 217 33.07 12.43 -10.99
C LYS A 217 32.17 13.61 -11.34
N GLY A 218 31.85 13.77 -12.63
CA GLY A 218 30.92 14.80 -13.10
C GLY A 218 29.53 14.62 -12.52
N LEU A 219 29.02 13.38 -12.52
CA LEU A 219 27.72 13.05 -11.91
C LEU A 219 27.69 13.39 -10.41
N LEU A 220 28.67 12.93 -9.64
CA LEU A 220 28.73 13.19 -8.20
C LEU A 220 28.87 14.68 -7.88
N LYS A 221 29.70 15.41 -8.63
CA LYS A 221 29.86 16.85 -8.46
C LYS A 221 28.53 17.58 -8.71
N GLY A 222 27.87 17.27 -9.82
CA GLY A 222 26.57 17.88 -10.15
C GLY A 222 25.48 17.57 -9.13
N TYR A 223 25.43 16.33 -8.60
CA TYR A 223 24.52 15.97 -7.52
C TYR A 223 24.83 16.76 -6.24
N TRP A 224 26.09 16.76 -5.80
CA TRP A 224 26.50 17.40 -4.55
C TRP A 224 26.26 18.90 -4.55
N GLU A 225 26.51 19.59 -5.66
CA GLU A 225 26.25 21.03 -5.81
C GLU A 225 24.77 21.39 -5.62
N ARG A 226 23.85 20.50 -5.99
CA ARG A 226 22.41 20.69 -5.73
C ARG A 226 22.03 20.27 -4.31
N PHE A 227 22.45 19.08 -3.90
CA PHE A 227 22.10 18.51 -2.60
C PHE A 227 22.62 19.34 -1.41
N SER A 228 23.84 19.87 -1.51
CA SER A 228 24.44 20.71 -0.47
C SER A 228 23.65 21.99 -0.19
N LYS A 229 22.97 22.56 -1.20
CA LYS A 229 22.07 23.72 -1.01
C LYS A 229 20.89 23.35 -0.14
N TYR A 230 20.23 22.22 -0.42
CA TYR A 230 19.16 21.71 0.43
C TYR A 230 19.62 21.45 1.87
N CYS A 231 20.83 20.91 2.05
CA CYS A 231 21.40 20.71 3.39
C CYS A 231 21.65 22.04 4.11
N ALA A 232 22.17 23.06 3.41
CA ALA A 232 22.39 24.39 3.97
C ALA A 232 21.07 25.03 4.41
N ASP A 233 20.04 24.96 3.55
CA ASP A 233 18.70 25.47 3.85
C ASP A 233 18.07 24.74 5.04
N ALA A 234 18.18 23.41 5.07
CA ALA A 234 17.68 22.59 6.16
C ALA A 234 18.41 22.84 7.49
N SER A 235 19.71 23.14 7.45
CA SER A 235 20.49 23.44 8.66
C SER A 235 20.08 24.75 9.34
N ASN A 236 19.53 25.69 8.57
CA ASN A 236 19.01 26.96 9.08
C ASN A 236 17.59 26.85 9.66
N LEU A 237 16.98 25.66 9.65
CA LEU A 237 15.63 25.45 10.18
C LEU A 237 15.66 25.32 11.70
N ASP A 238 14.87 26.17 12.37
CA ASP A 238 14.57 26.00 13.79
C ASP A 238 13.64 24.80 13.99
N GLY A 239 13.96 23.94 14.96
CA GLY A 239 13.17 22.75 15.29
C GLY A 239 11.70 23.08 15.58
N ARG A 240 11.41 24.27 16.12
CA ARG A 240 10.03 24.73 16.36
C ARG A 240 9.24 24.96 15.08
N LYS A 241 9.89 25.41 14.00
CA LYS A 241 9.24 25.57 12.69
C LYS A 241 8.87 24.20 12.13
N VAL A 242 9.77 23.23 12.26
CA VAL A 242 9.54 21.84 11.84
C VAL A 242 8.40 21.20 12.63
N GLU A 243 8.39 21.35 13.96
CA GLU A 243 7.31 20.88 14.83
C GLU A 243 5.96 21.46 14.41
N ARG A 244 5.89 22.77 14.13
CA ARG A 244 4.67 23.42 13.67
C ARG A 244 4.19 22.92 12.32
N MET A 245 5.10 22.77 11.35
CA MET A 245 4.78 22.21 10.04
C MET A 245 4.21 20.79 10.15
N LEU A 246 4.79 19.95 11.02
CA LEU A 246 4.28 18.61 11.28
C LEU A 246 2.93 18.64 12.00
N GLU A 247 2.76 19.55 12.96
CA GLU A 247 1.49 19.74 13.68
C GLU A 247 0.36 20.15 12.74
N GLU A 248 0.61 21.07 11.80
CA GLU A 248 -0.37 21.48 10.79
C GLU A 248 -0.76 20.32 9.86
N LYS A 249 0.22 19.54 9.40
CA LYS A 249 -0.02 18.43 8.47
C LYS A 249 -0.74 17.24 9.12
N PHE A 250 -0.40 16.95 10.37
CA PHE A 250 -0.92 15.79 11.10
C PHE A 250 -1.94 16.17 12.18
N GLY A 251 -2.42 17.42 12.20
CA GLY A 251 -3.34 17.95 13.21
C GLY A 251 -4.54 17.04 13.51
N PRO A 252 -5.29 16.56 12.49
CA PRO A 252 -6.43 15.67 12.70
C PRO A 252 -6.06 14.34 13.37
N ILE A 253 -4.85 13.83 13.11
CA ILE A 253 -4.37 12.55 13.69
C ILE A 253 -3.83 12.78 15.11
N LEU A 254 -3.15 13.91 15.33
CA LEU A 254 -2.56 14.27 16.60
C LEU A 254 -3.61 14.70 17.64
N PHE A 255 -4.71 15.33 17.19
CA PHE A 255 -5.75 15.90 18.03
C PHE A 255 -7.17 15.49 17.55
N PRO A 256 -7.55 14.20 17.63
CA PRO A 256 -8.80 13.70 17.05
C PRO A 256 -10.09 14.21 17.75
N ASN A 257 -9.99 14.69 18.99
CA ASN A 257 -11.15 15.06 19.84
C ASN A 257 -11.05 16.47 20.43
N VAL A 258 -10.29 17.36 19.80
CA VAL A 258 -10.09 18.72 20.33
C VAL A 258 -10.44 19.70 19.21
N ASP A 259 -11.57 20.40 19.35
CA ASP A 259 -11.80 21.62 18.59
C ASP A 259 -10.55 22.50 18.74
N THR A 260 -10.04 23.01 17.62
CA THR A 260 -8.69 23.61 17.45
C THR A 260 -8.27 24.58 18.58
N ASP A 261 -9.25 25.15 19.28
CA ASP A 261 -9.14 26.17 20.33
C ASP A 261 -9.04 25.65 21.78
N ASN A 262 -9.44 24.41 22.09
CA ASN A 262 -9.44 23.89 23.47
C ASN A 262 -8.25 22.97 23.82
N ARG A 263 -7.06 23.28 23.30
CA ARG A 263 -5.81 22.55 23.60
C ARG A 263 -5.14 23.01 24.90
N ILE A 264 -5.92 23.31 25.94
CA ILE A 264 -5.42 23.84 27.21
C ILE A 264 -4.74 22.71 28.00
N CYS A 265 -3.56 23.00 28.56
CA CYS A 265 -2.83 22.06 29.40
C CYS A 265 -3.54 21.89 30.76
N PRO A 266 -3.91 20.67 31.17
CA PRO A 266 -4.63 20.43 32.43
C PRO A 266 -3.77 20.67 33.68
N SER A 267 -2.44 20.67 33.54
CA SER A 267 -1.52 20.87 34.67
C SER A 267 -1.29 22.33 35.02
N CYS A 268 -1.37 23.24 34.05
CA CYS A 268 -1.10 24.67 34.30
C CYS A 268 -2.24 25.59 33.86
N SER A 269 -3.30 25.06 33.24
CA SER A 269 -4.53 25.75 32.79
C SER A 269 -4.34 26.97 31.87
N GLU A 270 -3.10 27.33 31.56
CA GLU A 270 -2.78 28.52 30.76
C GLU A 270 -1.84 28.22 29.57
N GLY A 271 -1.21 27.04 29.51
CA GLY A 271 -0.35 26.62 28.40
C GLY A 271 -1.12 25.81 27.36
N THR A 272 -0.62 25.75 26.14
CA THR A 272 -1.23 24.97 25.05
C THR A 272 -0.46 23.67 24.80
N LEU A 273 -1.18 22.58 24.55
CA LEU A 273 -0.60 21.30 24.15
C LEU A 273 -0.13 21.38 22.68
N ARG A 274 1.15 21.09 22.46
CA ARG A 274 1.82 21.12 21.16
C ARG A 274 2.55 19.81 20.89
N PHE A 275 2.69 19.50 19.61
CA PHE A 275 3.52 18.40 19.16
C PHE A 275 5.00 18.73 19.38
N LYS A 276 5.76 17.82 19.98
CA LYS A 276 7.19 17.98 20.26
C LYS A 276 7.97 16.74 19.89
N VAL A 277 9.17 16.96 19.35
CA VAL A 277 10.14 15.90 19.09
C VAL A 277 11.08 15.77 20.29
N SER A 278 11.27 14.55 20.79
CA SER A 278 12.19 14.30 21.90
C SER A 278 13.63 14.59 21.49
N ARG A 279 14.38 15.26 22.38
CA ARG A 279 15.82 15.55 22.19
C ARG A 279 16.72 14.38 22.59
N TYR A 280 16.28 13.54 23.53
CA TYR A 280 17.12 12.55 24.22
C TYR A 280 16.70 11.10 23.93
N GLY A 281 15.77 10.86 23.00
CA GLY A 281 15.36 9.50 22.64
C GLY A 281 14.51 9.43 21.38
N GLU A 282 14.23 8.21 20.92
CA GLU A 282 13.29 7.95 19.82
C GLU A 282 11.86 8.13 20.32
N GLY A 283 11.34 9.34 20.23
CA GLY A 283 9.99 9.61 20.73
C GLY A 283 9.44 10.94 20.28
N TYR A 284 8.14 10.93 20.05
CA TYR A 284 7.35 12.10 19.72
C TYR A 284 6.20 12.14 20.72
N PHE A 285 5.92 13.33 21.23
CA PHE A 285 4.93 13.46 22.30
C PHE A 285 4.17 14.78 22.17
N ILE A 286 3.00 14.80 22.76
CA ILE A 286 2.20 16.00 22.92
C ILE A 286 2.50 16.56 24.31
N GLY A 287 3.04 17.76 24.39
CA GLY A 287 3.45 18.39 25.64
C GLY A 287 3.10 19.87 25.71
N CYS A 288 3.13 20.43 26.92
CA CYS A 288 2.84 21.85 27.12
C CYS A 288 3.94 22.73 26.50
N ASP A 289 3.53 23.81 25.82
CA ASP A 289 4.41 24.82 25.21
C ASP A 289 5.28 25.58 26.23
N ARG A 290 4.79 25.81 27.46
CA ARG A 290 5.48 26.55 28.54
C ARG A 290 6.65 25.83 29.22
N HIS A 291 7.24 24.83 28.58
CA HIS A 291 8.47 24.22 29.09
C HIS A 291 9.60 25.27 29.14
N PRO A 292 10.41 25.37 30.22
CA PRO A 292 10.57 24.42 31.34
C PRO A 292 9.63 24.62 32.54
N LYS A 293 8.78 25.67 32.56
CA LYS A 293 7.89 25.97 33.69
C LYS A 293 6.80 24.92 33.90
N CYS A 294 6.32 24.31 32.81
CA CYS A 294 5.41 23.17 32.84
C CYS A 294 6.05 21.97 32.12
N LYS A 295 6.11 20.80 32.78
CA LYS A 295 6.68 19.55 32.25
C LYS A 295 5.61 18.51 31.87
N TYR A 296 4.35 18.92 31.78
CA TYR A 296 3.25 18.02 31.46
C TYR A 296 3.37 17.42 30.05
N ILE A 297 3.18 16.11 29.96
CA ILE A 297 3.15 15.31 28.73
C ILE A 297 1.79 14.61 28.68
N ALA A 298 1.01 14.89 27.63
CA ALA A 298 -0.34 14.36 27.49
C ALA A 298 -0.35 12.93 26.90
N ARG A 299 0.44 12.71 25.84
CA ARG A 299 0.49 11.43 25.12
C ARG A 299 1.85 11.25 24.45
N SER A 300 2.35 10.02 24.45
CA SER A 300 3.47 9.59 23.60
C SER A 300 2.93 8.87 22.37
N LEU A 301 3.53 9.13 21.20
CA LEU A 301 3.09 8.58 19.90
C LEU A 301 3.97 7.41 19.44
N SER A 302 4.90 6.97 20.28
CA SER A 302 5.85 5.89 20.00
C SER A 302 5.26 4.49 20.08
N GLN A 303 4.07 4.33 20.68
CA GLN A 303 3.36 3.07 20.82
C GLN A 303 1.86 3.36 20.78
N GLN A 304 1.07 2.55 20.07
CA GLN A 304 -0.37 2.69 19.78
C GLN A 304 -0.74 3.46 18.51
N GLU A 305 -0.41 2.86 17.37
CA GLU A 305 -1.36 2.75 16.25
C GLU A 305 -1.61 1.26 16.01
N ASP A 306 -2.24 0.60 16.99
CA ASP A 306 -3.15 -0.46 16.59
C ASP A 306 -4.33 0.27 15.96
N GLU A 307 -4.32 0.33 14.63
CA GLU A 307 -5.58 0.33 13.91
C GLU A 307 -6.32 -0.89 14.41
N THR A 308 -7.20 -0.66 15.37
CA THR A 308 -8.31 -1.51 15.67
C THR A 308 -8.92 -1.86 14.31
N GLU A 309 -8.87 -3.14 13.95
CA GLU A 309 -10.05 -3.82 13.41
C GLU A 309 -11.29 -3.18 14.07
N PRO A 310 -12.41 -2.96 13.37
CA PRO A 310 -13.65 -2.55 14.03
C PRO A 310 -14.08 -3.69 14.97
N THR A 311 -13.45 -3.72 16.13
CA THR A 311 -13.85 -4.45 17.31
C THR A 311 -14.74 -3.44 17.98
N GLU A 312 -16.02 -3.76 18.00
CA GLU A 312 -17.01 -3.01 18.72
C GLU A 312 -16.52 -2.72 20.15
N GLU A 313 -16.99 -1.58 20.67
CA GLU A 313 -16.94 -1.18 22.08
C GLU A 313 -15.67 -0.47 22.57
N CYS A 314 -15.52 0.79 22.14
CA CYS A 314 -15.02 1.82 23.03
C CYS A 314 -16.11 2.12 24.07
N GLN A 315 -15.74 2.09 25.36
CA GLN A 315 -16.62 2.27 26.52
C GLN A 315 -17.53 3.49 26.37
N LYS A 316 -18.80 3.26 26.00
CA LYS A 316 -19.86 4.25 26.11
C LYS A 316 -20.12 4.48 27.59
N THR A 317 -19.85 5.68 28.07
CA THR A 317 -20.42 6.14 29.35
C THR A 317 -21.93 6.24 29.14
N PHE A 318 -22.67 5.20 29.50
CA PHE A 318 -24.13 5.19 29.39
C PHE A 318 -24.72 6.12 30.46
N THR A 319 -25.22 7.28 30.04
CA THR A 319 -26.14 8.06 30.87
C THR A 319 -27.54 7.46 30.73
N PRO A 320 -28.17 6.93 31.79
CA PRO A 320 -29.50 6.33 31.71
C PRO A 320 -30.55 7.32 31.21
N ARG A 321 -31.35 6.91 30.22
CA ARG A 321 -32.45 7.71 29.69
C ARG A 321 -33.72 7.44 30.50
N LEU A 322 -34.34 8.49 31.01
CA LEU A 322 -35.60 8.39 31.77
C LEU A 322 -36.75 8.03 30.80
N LEU A 323 -37.39 6.89 31.00
CA LEU A 323 -38.53 6.44 30.18
C LEU A 323 -39.87 6.94 30.72
N GLY A 324 -39.98 7.15 32.03
CA GLY A 324 -41.23 7.62 32.65
C GLY A 324 -41.27 7.32 34.15
N VAL A 325 -42.44 7.50 34.75
CA VAL A 325 -42.71 7.25 36.17
C VAL A 325 -43.82 6.20 36.27
N MET A 326 -43.67 5.21 37.15
CA MET A 326 -44.68 4.17 37.35
C MET A 326 -45.94 4.76 38.01
N PRO A 327 -47.14 4.49 37.49
CA PRO A 327 -48.39 5.13 37.96
C PRO A 327 -48.78 4.76 39.40
N ASP A 328 -48.27 3.65 39.94
CA ASP A 328 -48.67 3.15 41.26
C ASP A 328 -47.64 3.48 42.37
N SER A 329 -46.41 3.86 42.03
CA SER A 329 -45.33 4.07 43.01
C SER A 329 -44.52 5.37 42.87
N ASP A 330 -44.83 6.22 41.88
CA ASP A 330 -44.09 7.47 41.59
C ASP A 330 -42.55 7.28 41.40
N GLU A 331 -42.11 6.03 41.17
CA GLU A 331 -40.72 5.69 40.94
C GLU A 331 -40.33 5.89 39.46
N LYS A 332 -39.18 6.54 39.25
CA LYS A 332 -38.60 6.83 37.93
C LYS A 332 -37.97 5.58 37.32
N VAL A 333 -38.42 5.19 36.14
CA VAL A 333 -37.88 4.03 35.39
C VAL A 333 -36.92 4.52 34.32
N PHE A 334 -35.71 3.94 34.33
CA PHE A 334 -34.63 4.25 33.40
C PHE A 334 -34.34 3.05 32.50
N SER A 335 -34.02 3.29 31.22
CA SER A 335 -33.43 2.26 30.36
C SER A 335 -31.94 2.50 30.11
N PHE A 336 -31.22 1.39 30.00
CA PHE A 336 -29.79 1.34 29.73
C PHE A 336 -29.46 0.78 28.33
N TYR A 337 -30.48 0.47 27.51
CA TYR A 337 -30.35 -0.06 26.15
C TYR A 337 -31.26 0.69 25.16
N GLU A 338 -30.77 0.94 23.94
CA GLU A 338 -31.57 1.38 22.79
C GLU A 338 -32.41 0.17 22.29
N ILE A 339 -33.73 0.37 22.12
CA ILE A 339 -34.65 -0.60 21.49
C ILE A 339 -34.70 -0.32 20.00
#